data_AF-A0A969BM38-F1
#
_entry.id   AF-A0A969BM38-F1
#
_cell.length_a   1.000
_cell.length_b   1.000
_cell.length_c   1.000
_cell.angle_alpha   90.00
_cell.angle_beta   90.00
_cell.angle_gamma   90.00
#
_symmetry.space_group_name_H-M   'P 1'
#
loop_
_entity.id
_entity.type
_entity.pdbx_description
1 polymer ?
#
loop_
_entity_poly.entity_id
_entity_poly.type
_entity_poly.pdbx_seq_one_letter_code
_entity_poly.pdbx_strand_id
1 'polypeptide(L)'
;MRHQALHDSLTNIPNRSFFNQKLAAVLNNITNDPKLIAIMFLDLDRFKDVNDTLGHSVGDLLLQSVVQRLVSCLREVDLLARWGGDEFVLLLPQIRSPEDAGEVAQRLIEVLQPQFFLEGNCLDVTVSIGIAVYPYDALNSSTLLQNADSALYHAKNTDATIISSILITLQFQIKTDKQHEWDMLTFESFLKLRYAIALR
;
A
#
# COMPACT_ATOMS: atom_id res chain seq x y z
N MET A 1 -2.66 -16.65 25.07
CA MET A 1 -3.90 -16.48 24.28
C MET A 1 -4.12 -15.07 23.69
N ARG A 2 -3.47 -13.99 24.17
CA ARG A 2 -3.58 -12.66 23.51
C ARG A 2 -2.89 -12.54 22.14
N HIS A 3 -1.81 -13.29 21.90
CA HIS A 3 -1.01 -13.22 20.67
C HIS A 3 -1.75 -13.68 19.41
N GLN A 4 -2.62 -14.71 19.53
CA GLN A 4 -3.40 -15.27 18.42
C GLN A 4 -4.56 -14.39 17.94
N ALA A 5 -5.00 -13.41 18.73
CA ALA A 5 -6.10 -12.52 18.33
C ALA A 5 -5.62 -11.34 17.44
N LEU A 6 -4.32 -11.07 17.43
CA LEU A 6 -3.74 -9.85 16.84
C LEU A 6 -2.69 -10.12 15.75
N HIS A 7 -2.32 -11.37 15.53
CA HIS A 7 -1.39 -11.77 14.47
C HIS A 7 -2.05 -12.78 13.54
N ASP A 8 -1.60 -12.79 12.29
CA ASP A 8 -1.94 -13.81 11.31
C ASP A 8 -1.22 -15.13 11.65
N SER A 9 -1.94 -16.25 11.62
CA SER A 9 -1.38 -17.54 12.03
C SER A 9 -0.38 -18.14 11.04
N LEU A 10 -0.45 -17.75 9.76
CA LEU A 10 0.43 -18.28 8.73
C LEU A 10 1.75 -17.51 8.67
N THR A 11 1.67 -16.18 8.69
CA THR A 11 2.80 -15.29 8.44
C THR A 11 3.39 -14.69 9.72
N ASN A 12 2.69 -14.81 10.86
CA ASN A 12 3.07 -14.29 12.17
C ASN A 12 3.23 -12.76 12.24
N ILE A 13 2.90 -12.02 11.17
CA ILE A 13 2.80 -10.56 11.21
C ILE A 13 1.43 -10.14 11.77
N PRO A 14 1.27 -8.87 12.17
CA PRO A 14 0.00 -8.32 12.59
C PRO A 14 -1.15 -8.61 11.63
N ASN A 15 -2.34 -8.83 12.18
CA ASN A 15 -3.56 -9.00 11.41
C ASN A 15 -4.32 -7.66 11.26
N ARG A 16 -5.40 -7.68 10.47
CA ARG A 16 -6.31 -6.53 10.29
C ARG A 16 -6.78 -5.88 11.60
N SER A 17 -7.05 -6.67 12.65
CA SER A 17 -7.51 -6.13 13.94
C SER A 17 -6.42 -5.30 14.62
N PHE A 18 -5.19 -5.81 14.67
CA PHE A 18 -4.06 -5.06 15.22
C PHE A 18 -3.78 -3.80 14.40
N PHE A 19 -3.79 -3.90 13.07
CA PHE A 19 -3.60 -2.75 12.19
C PHE A 19 -4.59 -1.63 12.50
N ASN A 20 -5.89 -1.94 12.58
CA ASN A 20 -6.92 -0.94 12.87
C ASN A 20 -6.72 -0.28 14.25
N GLN A 21 -6.33 -1.06 15.26
CA GLN A 21 -6.02 -0.53 16.59
C GLN A 21 -4.82 0.42 16.55
N LYS A 22 -3.76 0.04 15.82
CA LYS A 22 -2.56 0.89 15.68
C LYS A 22 -2.87 2.16 14.91
N LEU A 23 -3.58 2.09 13.78
CA LEU A 23 -3.95 3.24 12.98
C LEU A 23 -4.77 4.24 13.80
N ALA A 24 -5.79 3.77 14.52
CA ALA A 24 -6.59 4.62 15.39
C ALA A 24 -5.72 5.30 16.47
N ALA A 25 -4.81 4.55 17.09
CA ALA A 25 -3.88 5.12 18.06
C ALA A 25 -2.93 6.16 17.45
N VAL A 26 -2.42 5.93 16.23
CA VAL A 26 -1.55 6.89 15.54
C VAL A 26 -2.31 8.17 15.21
N LEU A 27 -3.52 8.08 14.65
CA LEU A 27 -4.34 9.24 14.30
C LEU A 27 -4.78 10.04 15.54
N ASN A 28 -5.13 9.37 16.64
CA ASN A 28 -5.52 10.04 17.89
C ASN A 28 -4.35 10.77 18.58
N ASN A 29 -3.10 10.39 18.28
CA ASN A 29 -1.89 10.96 18.86
C ASN A 29 -1.26 12.06 17.99
N ILE A 30 -1.98 12.54 16.96
CA ILE A 30 -1.55 13.67 16.16
C ILE A 30 -1.75 14.95 17.00
N THR A 31 -0.64 15.52 17.45
CA THR A 31 -0.59 16.76 18.23
C THR A 31 0.08 17.84 17.41
N ASN A 32 -0.54 19.03 17.29
CA ASN A 32 -0.08 20.37 16.85
C ASN A 32 0.96 20.57 15.72
N ASP A 33 1.74 19.56 15.34
CA ASP A 33 2.75 19.54 14.29
C ASP A 33 2.18 18.69 13.13
N PRO A 34 2.33 19.12 11.87
CA PRO A 34 1.81 18.36 10.74
C PRO A 34 2.54 17.02 10.64
N LYS A 35 1.84 15.93 10.99
CA LYS A 35 2.31 14.56 10.77
C LYS A 35 1.60 13.98 9.56
N LEU A 36 2.39 13.58 8.57
CA LEU A 36 1.88 12.81 7.45
C LEU A 36 1.97 11.32 7.77
N ILE A 37 0.90 10.60 7.42
CA ILE A 37 0.79 9.15 7.59
C ILE A 37 0.41 8.57 6.24
N ALA A 38 1.11 7.53 5.78
CA ALA A 38 0.72 6.78 4.60
C ALA A 38 0.08 5.44 4.99
N ILE A 39 -0.91 5.05 4.21
CA ILE A 39 -1.43 3.68 4.14
C ILE A 39 -1.16 3.16 2.73
N MET A 40 -0.67 1.93 2.63
CA MET A 40 -0.56 1.22 1.37
C MET A 40 -1.31 -0.10 1.45
N PHE A 41 -2.20 -0.33 0.50
CA PHE A 41 -2.71 -1.66 0.20
C PHE A 41 -1.81 -2.33 -0.83
N LEU A 42 -1.47 -3.58 -0.59
CA LEU A 42 -0.65 -4.41 -1.47
C LEU A 42 -1.42 -5.69 -1.76
N ASP A 43 -1.34 -6.15 -2.99
CA ASP A 43 -1.93 -7.42 -3.40
C ASP A 43 -1.01 -8.12 -4.40
N LEU A 44 -0.78 -9.41 -4.16
CA LEU A 44 0.09 -10.22 -5.01
C LEU A 44 -0.62 -10.62 -6.29
N ASP A 45 -0.13 -10.13 -7.41
CA ASP A 45 -0.79 -10.41 -8.68
C ASP A 45 -0.72 -11.90 -8.98
N ARG A 46 -1.85 -12.45 -9.45
CA ARG A 46 -1.98 -13.85 -9.87
C ARG A 46 -1.66 -14.88 -8.78
N PHE A 47 -1.74 -14.53 -7.50
CA PHE A 47 -1.54 -15.48 -6.41
C PHE A 47 -2.48 -16.69 -6.50
N LYS A 48 -3.71 -16.48 -6.96
CA LYS A 48 -4.65 -17.58 -7.22
C LYS A 48 -4.12 -18.59 -8.23
N ASP A 49 -3.45 -18.15 -9.29
CA ASP A 49 -2.88 -19.05 -10.31
C ASP A 49 -1.80 -19.96 -9.68
N VAL A 50 -1.02 -19.43 -8.73
CA VAL A 50 -0.03 -20.21 -7.97
C VAL A 50 -0.73 -21.29 -7.15
N ASN A 51 -1.79 -20.94 -6.41
CA ASN A 51 -2.56 -21.91 -5.63
C ASN A 51 -3.21 -22.98 -6.52
N ASP A 52 -3.82 -22.58 -7.62
CA ASP A 52 -4.54 -23.47 -8.52
C ASP A 52 -3.57 -24.42 -9.27
N THR A 53 -2.33 -23.97 -9.55
CA THR A 53 -1.34 -24.75 -10.31
C THR A 53 -0.41 -25.58 -9.44
N LEU A 54 0.03 -25.05 -8.29
CA LEU A 54 1.08 -25.62 -7.45
C LEU A 54 0.57 -26.06 -6.06
N GLY A 55 -0.69 -25.77 -5.75
CA GLY A 55 -1.34 -26.12 -4.50
C GLY A 55 -1.14 -25.10 -3.38
N HIS A 56 -2.03 -25.16 -2.40
CA HIS A 56 -2.07 -24.19 -1.29
C HIS A 56 -0.82 -24.24 -0.41
N SER A 57 -0.11 -25.38 -0.33
CA SER A 57 1.15 -25.46 0.43
C SER A 57 2.23 -24.53 -0.14
N VAL A 58 2.37 -24.49 -1.47
CA VAL A 58 3.31 -23.59 -2.16
C VAL A 58 2.85 -22.13 -2.02
N GLY A 59 1.55 -21.87 -2.11
CA GLY A 59 0.99 -20.55 -1.85
C GLY A 59 1.28 -20.04 -0.42
N ASP A 60 1.14 -20.91 0.58
CA ASP A 60 1.44 -20.58 1.97
C ASP A 60 2.93 -20.24 2.17
N LEU A 61 3.83 -21.03 1.57
CA LEU A 61 5.27 -20.76 1.56
C LEU A 61 5.61 -19.46 0.83
N LEU A 62 4.88 -19.15 -0.24
CA LEU A 62 5.05 -17.91 -0.98
C LEU A 62 4.69 -16.71 -0.11
N LEU A 63 3.54 -16.74 0.56
CA LEU A 63 3.11 -15.65 1.47
C LEU A 63 4.12 -15.42 2.60
N GLN A 64 4.64 -16.50 3.20
CA GLN A 64 5.67 -16.40 4.22
C GLN A 64 6.97 -15.77 3.68
N SER A 65 7.39 -16.17 2.48
CA SER A 65 8.60 -15.65 1.83
C SER A 65 8.45 -14.18 1.42
N VAL A 66 7.28 -13.79 0.91
CA VAL A 66 6.92 -12.41 0.58
C VAL A 66 7.02 -11.55 1.85
N VAL A 67 6.44 -11.99 2.95
CA VAL A 67 6.50 -11.27 4.23
C VAL A 67 7.94 -11.07 4.70
N GLN A 68 8.79 -12.10 4.61
CA GLN A 68 10.20 -11.97 4.98
C GLN A 68 10.91 -10.89 4.15
N ARG A 69 10.67 -10.85 2.84
CA ARG A 69 11.26 -9.84 1.94
C ARG A 69 10.74 -8.44 2.22
N LEU A 70 9.42 -8.28 2.37
CA LEU A 70 8.81 -6.99 2.68
C LEU A 70 9.35 -6.43 4.00
N VAL A 71 9.33 -7.23 5.07
CA VAL A 71 9.83 -6.78 6.39
C VAL A 71 11.30 -6.39 6.36
N SER A 72 12.13 -7.03 5.51
CA SER A 72 13.56 -6.73 5.43
C SER A 72 13.90 -5.31 4.95
N CYS A 73 12.97 -4.63 4.28
CA CYS A 73 13.19 -3.28 3.73
C CYS A 73 12.40 -2.17 4.45
N LEU A 74 11.65 -2.55 5.49
CA LEU A 74 10.84 -1.66 6.33
C LEU A 74 11.60 -1.18 7.57
N ARG A 75 11.22 0.00 8.07
CA ARG A 75 11.74 0.54 9.34
C ARG A 75 11.01 -0.12 10.51
N GLU A 76 11.62 -0.12 11.70
CA GLU A 76 10.99 -0.65 12.92
C GLU A 76 9.67 0.04 13.29
N VAL A 77 9.50 1.30 12.88
CA VAL A 77 8.28 2.09 13.12
C VAL A 77 7.17 1.78 12.12
N ASP A 78 7.50 1.20 10.97
CA ASP A 78 6.54 0.83 9.93
C ASP A 78 5.80 -0.44 10.37
N LEU A 79 4.52 -0.55 10.02
CA LEU A 79 3.68 -1.68 10.40
C LEU A 79 3.12 -2.36 9.17
N LEU A 80 3.64 -3.55 8.85
CA LEU A 80 3.06 -4.46 7.87
C LEU A 80 2.03 -5.37 8.55
N ALA A 81 0.85 -5.50 7.98
CA ALA A 81 -0.17 -6.43 8.41
C ALA A 81 -0.71 -7.24 7.23
N ARG A 82 -1.13 -8.49 7.49
CA ARG A 82 -1.90 -9.26 6.50
C ARG A 82 -3.38 -8.94 6.66
N TRP A 83 -4.01 -8.50 5.57
CA TRP A 83 -5.43 -8.12 5.57
C TRP A 83 -6.34 -9.35 5.40
N GLY A 84 -5.91 -10.28 4.55
CA GLY A 84 -6.56 -11.56 4.24
C GLY A 84 -6.07 -12.09 2.90
N GLY A 85 -6.09 -13.41 2.68
CA GLY A 85 -5.62 -13.98 1.40
C GLY A 85 -4.19 -13.56 1.07
N ASP A 86 -4.01 -12.93 -0.08
CA ASP A 86 -2.80 -12.34 -0.64
C ASP A 86 -2.65 -10.82 -0.41
N GLU A 87 -3.57 -10.23 0.35
CA GLU A 87 -3.57 -8.80 0.63
C GLU A 87 -2.77 -8.45 1.89
N PHE A 88 -1.97 -7.41 1.78
CA PHE A 88 -1.23 -6.79 2.87
C PHE A 88 -1.55 -5.31 2.98
N VAL A 89 -1.46 -4.77 4.20
CA VAL A 89 -1.57 -3.33 4.44
C VAL A 89 -0.36 -2.85 5.22
N LEU A 90 0.26 -1.81 4.70
CA LEU A 90 1.39 -1.13 5.32
C LEU A 90 0.94 0.22 5.88
N LEU A 91 1.33 0.49 7.13
CA LEU A 91 1.18 1.78 7.79
C LEU A 91 2.56 2.41 7.95
N LEU A 92 2.71 3.61 7.39
CA LEU A 92 3.88 4.48 7.54
C LEU A 92 3.49 5.66 8.45
N PRO A 93 3.72 5.58 9.77
CA PRO A 93 3.13 6.53 10.73
C PRO A 93 3.80 7.91 10.73
N GLN A 94 4.95 8.07 10.07
CA GLN A 94 5.76 9.30 10.10
C GLN A 94 6.54 9.48 8.78
N ILE A 95 5.83 9.88 7.71
CA ILE A 95 6.48 10.31 6.47
C ILE A 95 6.71 11.83 6.51
N ARG A 96 7.73 12.31 5.80
CA ARG A 96 8.05 13.75 5.70
C ARG A 96 7.30 14.39 4.54
N SER A 97 7.10 13.62 3.48
CA SER A 97 6.32 14.03 2.32
C SER A 97 5.64 12.82 1.66
N PRO A 98 4.65 13.03 0.79
CA PRO A 98 4.00 11.96 0.03
C PRO A 98 4.95 11.19 -0.89
N GLU A 99 6.04 11.82 -1.34
CA GLU A 99 7.09 11.19 -2.13
C GLU A 99 7.79 10.06 -1.35
N ASP A 100 7.98 10.20 -0.03
CA ASP A 100 8.53 9.12 0.81
C ASP A 100 7.69 7.84 0.72
N ALA A 101 6.36 7.96 0.58
CA ALA A 101 5.49 6.81 0.38
C ALA A 101 5.71 6.17 -0.99
N GLY A 102 5.90 6.98 -2.05
CA GLY A 102 6.29 6.48 -3.37
C GLY A 102 7.62 5.72 -3.36
N GLU A 103 8.63 6.26 -2.67
CA GLU A 103 9.94 5.62 -2.53
C GLU A 103 9.86 4.27 -1.79
N VAL A 104 9.05 4.20 -0.73
CA VAL A 104 8.81 2.94 -0.01
C VAL A 104 8.10 1.95 -0.92
N ALA A 105 7.05 2.35 -1.64
CA ALA A 105 6.35 1.47 -2.57
C ALA A 105 7.28 0.90 -3.66
N GLN A 106 8.15 1.73 -4.23
CA GLN A 106 9.16 1.31 -5.20
C GLN A 106 10.12 0.27 -4.60
N ARG A 107 10.58 0.49 -3.36
CA ARG A 107 11.45 -0.47 -2.66
C ARG A 107 10.76 -1.82 -2.39
N LEU A 108 9.45 -1.80 -2.10
CA LEU A 108 8.66 -3.03 -1.90
C LEU A 108 8.56 -3.82 -3.20
N ILE A 109 8.41 -3.16 -4.35
CA ILE A 109 8.44 -3.83 -5.65
C ILE A 109 9.82 -4.42 -5.92
N GLU A 110 10.89 -3.64 -5.74
CA GLU A 110 12.26 -4.07 -5.99
C GLU A 110 12.67 -5.28 -5.14
N VAL A 111 12.26 -5.33 -3.87
CA VAL A 111 12.58 -6.48 -3.02
C VAL A 111 11.80 -7.74 -3.42
N LEU A 112 10.65 -7.60 -4.08
CA LEU A 112 9.86 -8.72 -4.58
C LEU A 112 10.26 -9.18 -5.99
N GLN A 113 10.97 -8.35 -6.77
CA GLN A 113 11.41 -8.68 -8.12
C GLN A 113 12.26 -9.96 -8.26
N PRO A 114 13.20 -10.29 -7.35
CA PRO A 114 13.96 -11.53 -7.46
C PRO A 114 13.02 -12.75 -7.43
N GLN A 115 13.35 -13.81 -8.17
CA GLN A 115 12.52 -15.01 -8.20
C GLN A 115 12.40 -15.70 -6.83
N PHE A 116 11.24 -16.30 -6.57
CA PHE A 116 11.02 -17.16 -5.41
C PHE A 116 11.28 -18.61 -5.79
N PHE A 117 12.19 -19.28 -5.08
CA PHE A 117 12.50 -20.69 -5.24
C PHE A 117 11.82 -21.50 -4.15
N LEU A 118 10.68 -22.13 -4.45
CA LEU A 118 9.83 -22.80 -3.46
C LEU A 118 9.48 -24.22 -3.93
N GLU A 119 9.86 -25.22 -3.13
CA GLU A 119 9.63 -26.65 -3.43
C GLU A 119 10.08 -27.07 -4.84
N GLY A 120 11.19 -26.48 -5.33
CA GLY A 120 11.73 -26.76 -6.66
C GLY A 120 11.08 -25.97 -7.80
N ASN A 121 10.08 -25.13 -7.50
CA ASN A 121 9.47 -24.20 -8.45
C ASN A 121 10.19 -22.85 -8.44
N CYS A 122 10.20 -22.19 -9.59
CA CYS A 122 10.68 -20.82 -9.73
C CYS A 122 9.49 -19.91 -10.06
N LEU A 123 9.21 -18.94 -9.19
CA LEU A 123 8.03 -18.07 -9.30
C LEU A 123 8.45 -16.62 -9.50
N ASP A 124 7.90 -16.01 -10.55
CA ASP A 124 7.89 -14.56 -10.73
C ASP A 124 6.62 -14.02 -10.08
N VAL A 125 6.78 -13.12 -9.12
CA VAL A 125 5.67 -12.52 -8.36
C VAL A 125 5.76 -11.02 -8.47
N THR A 126 4.65 -10.41 -8.88
CA THR A 126 4.48 -8.96 -8.89
C THR A 126 3.46 -8.54 -7.84
N VAL A 127 3.45 -7.25 -7.52
CA VAL A 127 2.55 -6.69 -6.51
C VAL A 127 1.92 -5.42 -7.07
N SER A 128 0.61 -5.30 -6.93
CA SER A 128 -0.10 -4.05 -7.16
C SER A 128 -0.20 -3.27 -5.85
N ILE A 129 0.02 -1.95 -5.89
CA ILE A 129 0.05 -1.09 -4.70
C ILE A 129 -0.88 0.12 -4.84
N GLY A 130 -1.78 0.29 -3.87
CA GLY A 130 -2.64 1.46 -3.71
C GLY A 130 -2.23 2.30 -2.50
N ILE A 131 -2.00 3.61 -2.67
CA ILE A 131 -1.48 4.50 -1.62
C ILE A 131 -2.49 5.59 -1.27
N ALA A 132 -2.70 5.85 0.02
CA ALA A 132 -3.37 7.06 0.52
C ALA A 132 -2.58 7.71 1.67
N VAL A 133 -2.62 9.04 1.75
CA VAL A 133 -1.84 9.86 2.67
C VAL A 133 -2.75 10.78 3.48
N TYR A 134 -2.68 10.68 4.81
CA TYR A 134 -3.27 11.66 5.72
C TYR A 134 -2.40 12.92 5.79
N PRO A 135 -2.98 14.14 5.84
CA PRO A 135 -4.41 14.44 5.81
C PRO A 135 -4.99 14.65 4.40
N TYR A 136 -4.17 14.49 3.35
CA TYR A 136 -4.53 14.89 1.98
C TYR A 136 -5.67 14.09 1.37
N ASP A 137 -5.68 12.78 1.61
CA ASP A 137 -6.68 11.87 1.06
C ASP A 137 -7.88 11.69 1.98
N ALA A 138 -7.69 11.79 3.30
CA ALA A 138 -8.76 11.68 4.28
C ALA A 138 -8.32 12.17 5.67
N LEU A 139 -9.29 12.58 6.48
CA LEU A 139 -9.09 12.98 7.87
C LEU A 139 -9.43 11.89 8.90
N ASN A 140 -9.98 10.75 8.45
CA ASN A 140 -10.37 9.63 9.32
C ASN A 140 -9.85 8.30 8.77
N SER A 141 -9.65 7.33 9.66
CA SER A 141 -9.08 6.01 9.33
C SER A 141 -9.88 5.25 8.28
N SER A 142 -11.21 5.25 8.37
CA SER A 142 -12.07 4.47 7.48
C SER A 142 -11.98 4.96 6.04
N THR A 143 -12.08 6.28 5.83
CA THR A 143 -11.97 6.87 4.49
C THR A 143 -10.54 6.75 3.95
N LEU A 144 -9.52 6.87 4.82
CA LEU A 144 -8.13 6.70 4.39
C LEU A 144 -7.85 5.29 3.88
N LEU A 145 -8.32 4.26 4.61
CA LEU A 145 -8.27 2.86 4.18
C LEU A 145 -9.02 2.64 2.87
N GLN A 146 -10.25 3.18 2.76
CA GLN A 146 -11.07 3.06 1.56
C GLN A 146 -10.41 3.69 0.33
N ASN A 147 -9.74 4.83 0.50
CA ASN A 147 -9.06 5.51 -0.60
C ASN A 147 -7.83 4.74 -1.06
N ALA A 148 -7.05 4.15 -0.14
CA ALA A 148 -5.92 3.30 -0.49
C ALA A 148 -6.37 2.01 -1.20
N ASP A 149 -7.45 1.38 -0.73
CA ASP A 149 -8.06 0.21 -1.37
C ASP A 149 -8.61 0.53 -2.77
N SER A 150 -9.31 1.66 -2.92
CA SER A 150 -9.75 2.14 -4.24
C SER A 150 -8.56 2.37 -5.16
N ALA A 151 -7.44 2.88 -4.62
CA ALA A 151 -6.23 3.07 -5.40
C ALA A 151 -5.61 1.75 -5.88
N LEU A 152 -5.62 0.72 -5.04
CA LEU A 152 -5.21 -0.62 -5.41
C LEU A 152 -6.11 -1.20 -6.50
N TYR A 153 -7.43 -1.07 -6.35
CA TYR A 153 -8.39 -1.53 -7.36
C TYR A 153 -8.12 -0.88 -8.72
N HIS A 154 -7.82 0.41 -8.74
CA HIS A 154 -7.42 1.09 -9.97
C HIS A 154 -6.10 0.55 -10.52
N ALA A 155 -5.09 0.30 -9.68
CA ALA A 155 -3.81 -0.26 -10.09
C ALA A 155 -4.04 -1.58 -10.84
N LYS A 156 -4.83 -2.48 -10.27
CA LYS A 156 -5.18 -3.79 -10.87
C LYS A 156 -5.97 -3.72 -12.19
N ASN A 157 -6.73 -2.66 -12.39
CA ASN A 157 -7.54 -2.48 -13.61
C ASN A 157 -6.82 -1.62 -14.66
N THR A 158 -5.56 -1.27 -14.41
CA THR A 158 -4.68 -0.57 -15.33
C THR A 158 -3.38 -1.37 -15.46
N ASP A 159 -2.52 -1.03 -16.42
CA ASP A 159 -1.18 -1.64 -16.48
C ASP A 159 -0.20 -1.02 -15.45
N ALA A 160 -0.69 -0.27 -14.46
CA ALA A 160 0.12 0.46 -13.50
C ALA A 160 0.32 -0.34 -12.20
N THR A 161 1.58 -0.49 -11.79
CA THR A 161 1.96 -1.21 -10.56
C THR A 161 1.70 -0.40 -9.29
N ILE A 162 1.79 0.94 -9.36
CA ILE A 162 1.55 1.85 -8.22
C ILE A 162 0.51 2.89 -8.62
N ILE A 163 -0.51 3.07 -7.79
CA ILE A 163 -1.42 4.20 -7.89
C ILE A 163 -1.62 4.85 -6.52
N SER A 164 -1.59 6.20 -6.50
CA SER A 164 -1.96 7.01 -5.33
C SER A 164 -3.40 7.53 -5.49
N SER A 165 -4.17 7.57 -4.39
CA SER A 165 -5.53 8.11 -4.40
C SER A 165 -5.58 9.59 -4.82
N ILE A 166 -4.54 10.38 -4.52
CA ILE A 166 -4.43 11.76 -5.02
C ILE A 166 -4.39 11.77 -6.56
N LEU A 167 -3.62 10.85 -7.17
CA LEU A 167 -3.54 10.72 -8.63
C LEU A 167 -4.90 10.34 -9.23
N ILE A 168 -5.65 9.46 -8.56
CA ILE A 168 -6.99 9.06 -8.98
C ILE A 168 -7.96 10.23 -8.89
N THR A 169 -8.01 10.92 -7.75
CA THR A 169 -8.88 12.10 -7.59
C THR A 169 -8.58 13.14 -8.67
N LEU A 170 -7.30 13.38 -8.98
CA LEU A 170 -6.92 14.29 -10.06
C LEU A 170 -7.34 13.78 -11.45
N GLN A 171 -7.15 12.50 -11.75
CA GLN A 171 -7.61 11.93 -13.02
C GLN A 171 -9.14 11.96 -13.17
N PHE A 172 -9.89 11.73 -12.10
CA PHE A 172 -11.34 11.90 -12.09
C PHE A 172 -11.74 13.37 -12.26
N GLN A 173 -11.11 14.29 -11.53
CA GLN A 173 -11.34 15.72 -11.66
C GLN A 173 -11.08 16.18 -13.11
N ILE A 174 -9.95 15.76 -13.71
CA ILE A 174 -9.62 16.05 -15.11
C ILE A 174 -10.63 15.41 -16.07
N LYS A 175 -11.06 14.16 -15.84
CA LYS A 175 -12.10 13.54 -16.68
C LYS A 175 -13.44 14.27 -16.60
N THR A 176 -13.78 14.87 -15.46
CA THR A 176 -14.94 15.76 -15.33
C THR A 176 -14.68 17.16 -15.93
N ASP A 177 -13.43 17.61 -15.94
CA ASP A 177 -13.00 18.91 -16.48
C ASP A 177 -12.60 18.86 -17.97
N LYS A 178 -12.67 17.70 -18.63
CA LYS A 178 -12.34 17.45 -20.06
C LYS A 178 -13.18 18.25 -21.06
N GLN A 179 -13.92 19.25 -20.61
CA GLN A 179 -14.36 20.36 -21.44
C GLN A 179 -13.23 21.36 -21.74
N HIS A 180 -12.08 21.29 -21.05
CA HIS A 180 -10.87 22.06 -21.35
C HIS A 180 -9.61 21.16 -21.34
N GLU A 181 -8.88 21.16 -22.45
CA GLU A 181 -7.66 20.36 -22.67
C GLU A 181 -6.47 20.88 -21.83
N TRP A 182 -5.77 19.98 -21.15
CA TRP A 182 -4.51 20.28 -20.46
C TRP A 182 -3.43 19.27 -20.86
N ASP A 183 -2.23 19.75 -21.17
CA ASP A 183 -1.08 18.94 -21.60
C ASP A 183 -0.36 18.24 -20.41
N MET A 184 0.34 17.14 -20.71
CA MET A 184 1.07 16.30 -19.73
C MET A 184 2.15 17.05 -18.93
N LEU A 185 2.76 18.12 -19.46
CA LEU A 185 3.73 18.96 -18.73
C LEU A 185 3.09 19.79 -17.61
N THR A 186 1.80 20.10 -17.75
CA THR A 186 1.01 20.80 -16.72
C THR A 186 0.64 19.88 -15.56
N PHE A 187 0.54 18.56 -15.79
CA PHE A 187 0.21 17.56 -14.76
C PHE A 187 1.28 17.45 -13.66
N GLU A 188 2.55 17.31 -14.04
CA GLU A 188 3.69 17.28 -13.10
C GLU A 188 3.85 18.59 -12.31
N SER A 189 3.60 19.71 -13.00
CA SER A 189 3.64 21.04 -12.38
C SER A 189 2.49 21.24 -11.40
N PHE A 190 1.31 20.69 -11.68
CA PHE A 190 0.11 20.77 -10.84
C PHE A 190 0.22 19.92 -9.57
N LEU A 191 0.79 18.71 -9.67
CA LEU A 191 1.11 17.87 -8.52
C LEU A 191 2.02 18.61 -7.55
N LYS A 192 3.13 19.18 -8.05
CA LYS A 192 4.05 20.00 -7.23
C LYS A 192 3.36 21.23 -6.62
N LEU A 193 2.43 21.87 -7.34
CA LEU A 193 1.73 23.07 -6.85
C LEU A 193 0.70 22.76 -5.75
N ARG A 194 -0.07 21.67 -5.85
CA ARG A 194 -0.97 21.27 -4.75
C ARG A 194 -0.21 20.84 -3.50
N TYR A 195 0.92 20.14 -3.67
CA TYR A 195 1.79 19.80 -2.54
C TYR A 195 2.38 21.06 -1.87
N ALA A 196 2.71 22.11 -2.64
CA ALA A 196 3.21 23.37 -2.09
C ALA A 196 2.14 24.22 -1.38
N ILE A 197 0.87 24.16 -1.81
CA ILE A 197 -0.23 24.94 -1.20
C ILE A 197 -0.71 24.32 0.11
N ALA A 198 -0.61 23.00 0.28
CA ALA A 198 -1.02 22.32 1.51
C ALA A 198 0.00 22.42 2.67
N LEU A 199 1.16 23.06 2.43
CA LEU A 199 2.22 23.35 3.41
C LEU A 199 2.13 24.78 4.00
N ARG A 200 0.99 25.47 3.84
CA ARG A 200 0.69 26.78 4.46
C ARG A 200 -0.58 26.69 5.29
#